data_AF-A0A5P9BIH2-F1
#
_entry.id   AF-A0A5P9BIH2-F1
#
_cell.length_a   1.000
_cell.length_b   1.000
_cell.length_c   1.000
_cell.angle_alpha   90.00
_cell.angle_beta   90.00
_cell.angle_gamma   90.00
#
_symmetry.space_group_name_H-M   'P 1'
#
loop_
_entity.id
_entity.type
_entity.pdbx_description
1 polymer ?
#
loop_
_entity_poly.entity_id
_entity_poly.type
_entity_poly.pdbx_seq_one_letter_code
_entity_poly.pdbx_strand_id
1 'polypeptide(L)'
;MKLEKAKFTIGEIKQEFVGYHDPTKRWNGYAMPKFDISTSKKIAEAINSALPDCYQIHRNAEDTGFLLLESECQVNTELFDEKIDFEGKTIQVLDFLSGTWAWELAEN
;
A
#
# COMPACT_ATOMS: atom_id res chain seq x y z
N MET A 1 0.99 19.07 -0.80
CA MET A 1 1.62 18.02 -1.64
C MET A 1 0.71 17.81 -2.84
N LYS A 2 1.23 17.82 -4.08
CA LYS A 2 0.44 17.47 -5.26
C LYS A 2 0.56 15.96 -5.42
N LEU A 3 -0.54 15.22 -5.41
CA LEU A 3 -0.50 13.81 -5.76
C LEU A 3 -1.12 13.59 -7.13
N GLU A 4 -0.73 12.51 -7.79
CA GLU A 4 -1.30 12.10 -9.07
C GLU A 4 -1.78 10.66 -8.94
N LYS A 5 -2.91 10.36 -9.59
CA LYS A 5 -3.55 9.05 -9.52
C LYS A 5 -2.84 8.09 -10.48
N ALA A 6 -2.58 6.88 -10.03
CA ALA A 6 -1.92 5.86 -10.83
C ALA A 6 -2.47 4.47 -10.52
N LYS A 7 -2.19 3.53 -11.42
CA LYS A 7 -2.42 2.10 -11.19
C LYS A 7 -1.12 1.47 -10.71
N PHE A 8 -1.21 0.73 -9.64
CA PHE A 8 -0.08 0.09 -8.98
C PHE A 8 -0.26 -1.42 -8.99
N THR A 9 0.81 -2.13 -9.30
CA THR A 9 0.84 -3.59 -9.36
C THR A 9 1.93 -4.09 -8.42
N ILE A 10 1.60 -5.08 -7.61
CA ILE A 10 2.59 -5.83 -6.82
C ILE A 10 3.09 -6.98 -7.70
N GLY A 11 4.40 -7.08 -7.91
CA GLY A 11 5.00 -8.01 -8.89
C GLY A 11 4.63 -9.48 -8.68
N GLU A 12 4.52 -9.90 -7.43
CA GLU A 12 4.32 -11.27 -6.98
C GLU A 12 2.87 -11.74 -7.19
N ILE A 13 1.90 -10.81 -7.06
CA ILE A 13 0.48 -11.14 -7.16
C ILE A 13 -0.16 -10.64 -8.47
N LYS A 14 0.54 -9.78 -9.23
CA LYS A 14 0.13 -9.23 -10.53
C LYS A 14 -1.27 -8.61 -10.57
N GLN A 15 -1.75 -8.15 -9.41
CA GLN A 15 -3.05 -7.50 -9.27
C GLN A 15 -2.87 -5.99 -9.26
N GLU A 16 -3.76 -5.29 -9.97
CA GLU A 16 -3.77 -3.83 -10.05
C GLU A 16 -4.61 -3.19 -8.93
N PHE A 17 -4.07 -2.12 -8.35
CA PHE A 17 -4.72 -1.29 -7.35
C PHE A 17 -4.61 0.17 -7.74
N VAL A 18 -5.67 0.92 -7.52
CA VAL A 18 -5.69 2.35 -7.82
C VAL A 18 -5.28 3.11 -6.57
N GLY A 19 -4.24 3.94 -6.71
CA GLY A 19 -3.73 4.75 -5.62
C GLY A 19 -3.21 6.10 -6.11
N TYR A 20 -2.31 6.66 -5.34
CA TYR A 20 -1.74 7.98 -5.58
C TYR A 20 -0.22 7.98 -5.38
N HIS A 21 0.46 8.92 -6.03
CA HIS A 21 1.86 9.23 -5.73
C HIS A 21 2.19 10.70 -5.76
N ASP A 22 3.33 11.00 -5.15
CA ASP A 22 3.99 12.27 -5.30
C ASP A 22 4.81 12.29 -6.61
N PRO A 23 4.43 13.09 -7.63
CA PRO A 23 5.16 13.20 -8.88
C PRO A 23 6.50 13.93 -8.72
N THR A 24 6.73 14.58 -7.57
CA THR A 24 8.04 15.18 -7.27
C THR A 24 9.07 14.14 -6.81
N LYS A 25 8.61 12.95 -6.39
CA LYS A 25 9.47 11.82 -6.06
C LYS A 25 9.65 10.94 -7.30
N ARG A 26 10.90 10.77 -7.72
CA ARG A 26 11.22 9.77 -8.76
C ARG A 26 10.98 8.37 -8.20
N TRP A 27 10.41 7.50 -9.04
CA TRP A 27 10.33 6.08 -8.71
C TRP A 27 11.74 5.49 -8.66
N ASN A 28 12.14 4.97 -7.50
CA ASN A 28 13.44 4.36 -7.27
C ASN A 28 13.34 3.04 -6.49
N GLY A 29 12.14 2.44 -6.44
CA GLY A 29 11.83 1.29 -5.58
C GLY A 29 11.53 1.65 -4.12
N TYR A 30 11.91 2.83 -3.64
CA TYR A 30 11.62 3.28 -2.27
C TYR A 30 10.47 4.28 -2.18
N ALA A 31 10.06 4.88 -3.29
CA ALA A 31 8.84 5.67 -3.33
C ALA A 31 7.64 4.73 -3.06
N MET A 32 6.74 5.12 -2.16
CA MET A 32 5.63 4.26 -1.77
C MET A 32 4.30 4.85 -2.26
N PRO A 33 3.46 4.04 -2.92
CA PRO A 33 2.11 4.45 -3.26
C PRO A 33 1.27 4.74 -2.04
N LYS A 34 0.31 5.62 -2.23
CA LYS A 34 -0.64 6.04 -1.22
C LYS A 34 -2.03 5.50 -1.60
N PHE A 35 -2.69 4.77 -0.70
CA PHE A 35 -3.98 4.11 -0.96
C PHE A 35 -4.99 4.40 0.14
N ASP A 36 -6.24 4.68 -0.22
CA ASP A 36 -7.32 4.77 0.76
C ASP A 36 -7.52 3.45 1.53
N ILE A 37 -8.17 3.52 2.69
CA ILE A 37 -8.39 2.37 3.58
C ILE A 37 -9.06 1.20 2.86
N SER A 38 -10.05 1.49 2.01
CA SER A 38 -10.83 0.45 1.33
C SER A 38 -9.95 -0.33 0.35
N THR A 39 -9.03 0.37 -0.31
CA THR A 39 -8.04 -0.21 -1.21
C THR A 39 -6.96 -0.94 -0.41
N SER A 40 -6.49 -0.37 0.71
CA SER A 40 -5.53 -1.03 1.62
C SER A 40 -6.06 -2.35 2.17
N LYS A 41 -7.36 -2.44 2.51
CA LYS A 41 -7.99 -3.71 2.92
C LYS A 41 -7.98 -4.75 1.79
N LYS A 42 -8.28 -4.33 0.55
CA LYS A 42 -8.21 -5.22 -0.63
C LYS A 42 -6.79 -5.69 -0.92
N ILE A 43 -5.79 -4.81 -0.74
CA ILE A 43 -4.37 -5.17 -0.88
C ILE A 43 -3.99 -6.21 0.15
N ALA A 44 -4.35 -6.00 1.42
CA ALA A 44 -4.09 -6.95 2.50
C ALA A 44 -4.73 -8.33 2.23
N GLU A 45 -5.99 -8.36 1.80
CA GLU A 45 -6.68 -9.60 1.41
C GLU A 45 -5.98 -10.31 0.25
N ALA A 46 -5.58 -9.56 -0.79
CA ALA A 46 -4.90 -10.13 -1.95
C ALA A 46 -3.52 -10.72 -1.58
N ILE A 47 -2.74 -10.01 -0.76
CA ILE A 47 -1.44 -10.51 -0.28
C ILE A 47 -1.63 -11.75 0.58
N ASN A 48 -2.54 -11.73 1.56
CA ASN A 48 -2.81 -12.89 2.41
C ASN A 48 -3.26 -14.10 1.60
N SER A 49 -4.03 -13.89 0.53
CA SER A 49 -4.52 -14.98 -0.31
C SER A 49 -3.42 -15.55 -1.22
N ALA A 50 -2.53 -14.71 -1.72
CA ALA A 50 -1.55 -15.12 -2.73
C ALA A 50 -0.21 -15.56 -2.11
N LEU A 51 0.14 -15.00 -0.95
CA LEU A 51 1.40 -15.23 -0.25
C LEU A 51 1.20 -15.60 1.23
N PRO A 52 0.27 -16.53 1.58
CA PRO A 52 -0.08 -16.84 2.97
C PRO A 52 1.09 -17.37 3.81
N ASP A 53 2.07 -18.00 3.16
CA ASP A 53 3.26 -18.56 3.80
C ASP A 53 4.36 -17.51 4.04
N CYS A 54 4.29 -16.36 3.36
CA CYS A 54 5.27 -15.28 3.49
C CYS A 54 4.72 -14.14 4.36
N TYR A 55 3.44 -13.80 4.20
CA TYR A 55 2.84 -12.62 4.79
C TYR A 55 1.47 -12.90 5.40
N GLN A 56 1.20 -12.25 6.53
CA GLN A 56 -0.15 -12.11 7.09
C GLN A 56 -0.39 -10.65 7.49
N ILE A 57 -1.40 -10.05 6.90
CA ILE A 57 -1.73 -8.63 7.05
C ILE A 57 -3.13 -8.50 7.61
N HIS A 58 -3.25 -7.89 8.79
CA HIS A 58 -4.53 -7.71 9.47
C HIS A 58 -4.70 -6.27 9.92
N ARG A 59 -5.93 -5.78 9.92
CA ARG A 59 -6.23 -4.51 10.56
C ARG A 59 -5.96 -4.64 12.06
N ASN A 60 -5.29 -3.66 12.66
CA ASN A 60 -5.06 -3.69 14.10
C ASN A 60 -6.38 -3.50 14.88
N ALA A 61 -6.38 -3.91 16.15
CA ALA A 61 -7.58 -3.87 16.99
C ALA A 61 -8.14 -2.44 17.20
N GLU A 62 -7.28 -1.43 17.09
CA GLU A 62 -7.61 -0.02 17.30
C GLU A 62 -8.13 0.69 16.04
N ASP A 63 -8.14 0.01 14.89
CA ASP A 63 -8.48 0.58 13.58
C ASP A 63 -7.65 1.83 13.24
N THR A 64 -6.37 1.83 13.64
CA THR A 64 -5.38 2.90 13.40
C THR A 64 -4.27 2.49 12.44
N GLY A 65 -4.25 1.23 12.01
CA GLY A 65 -3.18 0.68 11.19
C GLY A 65 -3.38 -0.79 10.80
N PHE A 66 -2.36 -1.40 10.23
CA PHE A 66 -2.29 -2.83 9.96
C PHE A 66 -1.12 -3.45 10.72
N LEU A 67 -1.27 -4.69 11.13
CA LEU A 67 -0.18 -5.55 11.57
C LEU A 67 0.23 -6.40 10.38
N LEU A 68 1.49 -6.28 9.97
CA LEU A 68 2.15 -7.13 8.97
C LEU A 68 3.02 -8.15 9.72
N LEU A 69 2.75 -9.43 9.50
CA LEU A 69 3.61 -10.51 9.95
C LEU A 69 4.36 -11.06 8.75
N GLU A 70 5.69 -11.09 8.85
CA GLU A 70 6.58 -11.68 7.86
C GLU A 70 7.03 -13.06 8.37
N SER A 71 6.35 -14.10 7.89
CA SER A 71 6.48 -15.47 8.39
C SER A 71 7.90 -16.03 8.28
N GLU A 72 8.63 -15.68 7.20
CA GLU A 72 9.99 -16.17 6.96
C GLU A 72 11.01 -15.62 7.97
N CYS A 73 10.81 -14.37 8.40
CA CYS A 73 11.71 -13.66 9.31
C CYS A 73 11.20 -13.64 10.75
N GLN A 74 9.97 -14.10 10.98
CA GLN A 74 9.26 -13.98 12.27
C GLN A 74 9.23 -12.55 12.81
N VAL A 75 9.07 -11.58 11.90
CA VAL A 75 9.01 -10.16 12.22
C VAL A 75 7.56 -9.69 12.17
N ASN A 76 7.17 -8.93 13.19
CA ASN A 76 5.89 -8.24 13.23
C ASN A 76 6.14 -6.74 13.09
N THR A 77 5.53 -6.13 12.08
CA THR A 77 5.66 -4.71 11.77
C THR A 77 4.28 -4.06 11.89
N GLU A 78 4.17 -3.06 12.76
CA GLU A 78 3.00 -2.19 12.79
C GLU A 78 3.11 -1.12 11.71
N LEU A 79 2.08 -1.06 10.88
CA LEU A 79 1.93 -0.08 9.82
C LEU A 79 0.83 0.88 10.25
N PHE A 80 1.17 2.14 10.49
CA PHE A 80 0.20 3.14 10.96
C PHE A 80 -0.46 3.85 9.79
N ASP A 81 -1.74 4.17 9.94
CA ASP A 81 -2.40 5.07 9.01
C ASP A 81 -1.77 6.46 9.08
N GLU A 82 -1.20 6.91 7.97
CA GLU A 82 -0.86 8.31 7.81
C GLU A 82 -2.05 9.02 7.15
N LYS A 83 -2.46 10.17 7.68
CA LYS A 83 -3.46 11.03 7.03
C LYS A 83 -2.75 12.08 6.18
N ILE A 84 -3.12 12.16 4.91
CA ILE A 84 -2.64 13.20 4.00
C ILE A 84 -3.80 13.88 3.28
N ASP A 85 -3.67 15.18 3.03
CA ASP A 85 -4.68 15.94 2.31
C ASP A 85 -4.41 15.93 0.80
N PHE A 86 -5.43 15.52 0.05
CA PHE A 86 -5.43 15.46 -1.41
C PHE A 86 -6.75 16.02 -1.96
N GLU A 87 -6.68 17.08 -2.77
CA GLU A 87 -7.86 17.73 -3.38
C GLU A 87 -8.97 18.09 -2.37
N GLY A 88 -8.58 18.49 -1.15
CA GLY A 88 -9.53 18.81 -0.07
C GLY A 88 -10.14 17.59 0.64
N LYS A 89 -9.65 16.38 0.37
CA LYS A 89 -10.00 15.14 1.06
C LYS A 89 -8.81 14.59 1.83
N THR A 90 -9.01 14.21 3.08
CA THR A 90 -8.02 13.46 3.84
C THR A 90 -8.08 12.00 3.42
N ILE A 91 -7.01 11.49 2.82
CA ILE A 91 -6.84 10.07 2.51
C ILE A 91 -5.88 9.47 3.55
N GLN A 92 -6.24 8.31 4.08
CA GLN A 92 -5.29 7.51 4.84
C GLN A 92 -4.38 6.76 3.89
N VAL A 93 -3.12 6.59 4.24
CA VAL A 93 -2.11 5.96 3.41
C VAL A 93 -1.22 5.08 4.26
N LEU A 94 -0.70 4.02 3.65
CA LEU A 94 0.03 2.98 4.36
C LEU A 94 1.17 2.46 3.49
N ASP A 95 2.32 2.32 4.11
CA ASP A 95 3.53 1.85 3.46
C ASP A 95 3.58 0.30 3.52
N PHE A 96 3.04 -0.36 2.50
CA PHE A 96 3.16 -1.82 2.32
C PHE A 96 4.38 -2.18 1.47
N LEU A 97 5.20 -3.12 1.95
CA LEU A 97 6.19 -3.86 1.14
C LEU A 97 7.02 -2.95 0.21
N SER A 98 7.94 -2.18 0.80
CA SER A 98 8.80 -1.26 0.05
C SER A 98 9.55 -2.02 -1.05
N GLY A 99 9.60 -1.48 -2.27
CA GLY A 99 10.33 -2.10 -3.39
C GLY A 99 9.52 -3.00 -4.30
N THR A 100 8.30 -3.39 -3.89
CA THR A 100 7.53 -4.43 -4.57
C THR A 100 6.55 -3.89 -5.61
N TRP A 101 6.38 -2.58 -5.64
CA TRP A 101 5.41 -1.92 -6.49
C TRP A 101 5.99 -1.56 -7.87
N ALA A 102 5.19 -1.79 -8.89
CA ALA A 102 5.33 -1.19 -10.21
C ALA A 102 4.08 -0.35 -10.49
N TRP A 103 4.14 0.54 -11.47
CA TRP A 103 2.99 1.36 -11.80
C TRP A 103 2.93 1.84 -13.23
N GLU A 104 1.72 2.20 -13.62
CA GLU A 104 1.42 2.89 -14.86
C GLU A 104 0.53 4.09 -14.52
N LEU A 105 0.77 5.22 -15.19
CA LEU A 105 -0.09 6.38 -15.06
C LEU A 105 -1.50 5.96 -15.51
N ALA A 106 -2.50 6.25 -14.67
CA ALA A 106 -3.87 5.94 -15.05
C ALA A 106 -4.23 6.79 -16.27
N GLU A 107 -4.51 6.16 -17.41
CA GLU A 107 -5.02 6.87 -18.58
C GLU A 107 -6.32 7.61 -18.21
N ASN A 108 -6.41 8.89 -18.62
CA ASN A 108 -7.58 9.74 -18.41
C ASN A 108 -8.75 9.34 -19.30
#